data_AF-A0A0C3Q4L9-F1
#
_entry.id   AF-A0A0C3Q4L9-F1
#
_cell.length_a   1.000
_cell.length_b   1.000
_cell.length_c   1.000
_cell.angle_alpha   90.00
_cell.angle_beta   90.00
_cell.angle_gamma   90.00
#
_symmetry.space_group_name_H-M   'P 1'
#
loop_
_entity.id
_entity.type
_entity.pdbx_description
1 polymer ?
#
loop_
_entity_poly.entity_id
_entity_poly.type
_entity_poly.pdbx_seq_one_letter_code
_entity_poly.pdbx_strand_id
1 'polypeptide(L)' 'DAIAPVFRWKRAIVRRSYYVPFPNSLWHIDGHHKLIRWKIVTHGGVDGKTRVV' A
#
# COMPACT_ATOMS: atom_id res chain seq x y z
N ASP A 1 10.38 34.44 7.77
CA ASP A 1 9.18 33.75 8.31
C ASP A 1 9.37 32.25 8.45
N ALA A 2 9.80 31.79 9.62
CA ALA A 2 10.24 30.42 9.90
C ALA A 2 9.14 29.53 10.52
N ILE A 3 7.90 29.64 10.05
CA ILE A 3 6.75 28.88 10.62
C ILE A 3 6.55 27.52 9.92
N ALA A 4 6.96 27.39 8.66
CA ALA A 4 6.76 26.17 7.86
C ALA A 4 7.50 24.89 8.34
N PRO A 5 8.71 24.94 8.92
CA PRO A 5 9.43 23.71 9.32
C PRO A 5 8.86 23.03 10.57
N VAL A 6 8.19 23.78 11.45
CA VAL A 6 7.80 23.31 12.79
C VAL A 6 6.73 22.21 12.74
N PHE A 7 5.86 22.19 11.72
CA PHE A 7 4.80 21.18 11.57
C PHE A 7 5.26 19.90 10.84
N ARG A 8 6.52 19.79 10.41
CA ARG A 8 7.01 18.61 9.67
C ARG A 8 7.32 17.41 10.56
N TRP A 9 7.34 17.59 11.88
CA TRP A 9 7.33 16.49 12.85
C TRP A 9 5.88 16.02 13.08
N LYS A 10 5.24 15.55 12.01
CA LYS A 10 3.98 14.81 12.14
C LYS A 10 4.28 13.55 12.95
N ARG A 11 3.69 13.45 14.13
CA ARG A 11 3.56 12.24 14.97
C ARG A 11 3.52 11.01 14.06
N ALA A 12 4.54 10.15 14.13
CA ALA A 12 4.59 8.95 13.31
C ALA A 12 3.27 8.18 13.47
N ILE A 13 2.62 7.86 12.35
CA ILE A 13 1.37 7.09 12.39
C ILE A 13 1.73 5.71 12.93
N VAL A 14 1.31 5.42 14.16
CA VAL A 14 1.43 4.09 14.76
C VAL A 14 0.48 3.17 13.99
N ARG A 15 1.04 2.39 13.07
CA ARG A 15 0.30 1.37 12.34
C ARG A 15 0.22 0.11 13.17
N ARG A 16 -0.94 -0.55 13.16
CA ARG A 16 -1.06 -1.90 13.71
C ARG A 16 -0.16 -2.84 12.92
N SER A 17 0.51 -3.78 13.60
CA SER A 17 1.20 -4.87 12.93
C SER A 17 0.20 -5.66 12.11
N TYR A 18 0.37 -5.64 10.79
CA TYR A 18 -0.47 -6.40 9.88
C TYR A 18 0.02 -7.84 9.84
N TYR A 19 -0.85 -8.79 10.19
CA TYR A 19 -0.52 -10.21 10.26
C TYR A 19 -1.61 -11.06 9.62
N VAL A 20 -1.19 -11.93 8.70
CA VAL A 20 -2.04 -12.97 8.10
C VAL A 20 -1.57 -14.32 8.64
N PRO A 21 -2.47 -15.22 9.07
CA PRO A 21 -2.08 -16.43 9.78
C PRO A 21 -1.32 -17.44 8.91
N PHE A 22 -1.66 -17.61 7.63
CA PHE A 22 -1.08 -18.64 6.76
C PHE A 22 -0.81 -18.12 5.33
N PRO A 23 0.14 -18.72 4.58
CA PRO A 23 0.25 -18.52 3.13
C PRO A 23 -1.04 -18.91 2.42
N ASN A 24 -1.38 -18.21 1.34
CA ASN A 24 -2.58 -18.39 0.53
C ASN A 24 -3.92 -18.20 1.26
N SER A 25 -3.94 -17.79 2.54
CA SER A 25 -5.20 -17.58 3.26
C SER A 25 -5.87 -16.22 3.00
N LEU A 26 -5.15 -15.28 2.37
CA LEU A 26 -5.66 -13.97 1.98
C LEU A 26 -4.86 -13.43 0.81
N TRP A 27 -5.51 -12.87 -0.20
CA TRP A 27 -4.86 -12.23 -1.35
C TRP A 27 -5.27 -10.77 -1.45
N HIS A 28 -4.29 -9.89 -1.69
CA HIS A 28 -4.52 -8.48 -2.00
C HIS A 28 -4.50 -8.30 -3.51
N ILE A 29 -5.55 -7.71 -4.08
CA ILE A 29 -5.60 -7.38 -5.51
C ILE A 29 -5.64 -5.86 -5.62
N ASP A 30 -4.72 -5.30 -6.41
CA ASP A 30 -4.63 -3.85 -6.65
C ASP A 30 -4.57 -3.54 -8.15
N GLY A 31 -5.14 -2.39 -8.51
CA GLY A 31 -5.19 -1.88 -9.88
C GLY A 31 -4.19 -0.76 -10.10
N HIS A 32 -3.27 -0.95 -11.04
CA HIS A 32 -2.32 0.08 -11.44
C HIS A 32 -2.80 0.79 -12.72
N HIS A 33 -3.20 2.05 -12.55
CA HIS A 33 -3.98 2.83 -13.52
C HIS A 33 -3.16 3.82 -14.37
N LYS A 34 -1.81 3.72 -14.40
CA LYS A 34 -0.98 4.69 -15.15
C LYS A 34 -1.29 4.76 -16.65
N LEU A 35 -1.85 3.69 -17.23
CA LEU A 35 -2.21 3.61 -18.65
C LEU A 35 -3.72 3.76 -18.91
N ILE A 36 -4.49 4.27 -17.93
CA ILE A 36 -5.96 4.38 -18.04
C ILE A 36 -6.41 5.25 -19.22
N ARG A 37 -5.62 6.26 -19.63
CA ARG A 37 -5.91 7.09 -20.81
C ARG A 37 -6.04 6.26 -22.09
N TRP A 38 -5.38 5.10 -22.13
CA TRP A 38 -5.36 4.17 -23.27
C TRP A 38 -6.31 2.98 -23.01
N LYS A 39 -7.14 3.07 -21.96
CA LYS A 39 -8.05 2.03 -21.49
C LYS A 39 -7.34 0.75 -21.03
N ILE A 40 -6.09 0.86 -20.58
CA ILE A 40 -5.32 -0.27 -20.05
C ILE A 40 -5.17 -0.11 -18.53
N VAL A 41 -5.49 -1.18 -17.79
CA VAL A 41 -5.28 -1.30 -16.35
C VAL A 41 -4.58 -2.61 -16.06
N THR A 42 -3.46 -2.54 -15.33
CA THR A 42 -2.73 -3.72 -14.87
C THR A 42 -3.19 -4.08 -13.47
N HIS A 43 -3.77 -5.26 -13.28
CA HIS A 43 -4.14 -5.78 -11.96
C HIS A 43 -3.06 -6.76 -11.48
N GLY A 44 -2.60 -6.59 -10.25
CA GLY A 44 -1.66 -7.49 -9.59
C GLY A 44 -2.28 -8.09 -8.34
N GLY A 45 -2.02 -9.38 -8.09
CA GLY A 45 -2.40 -10.09 -6.88
C GLY A 45 -1.17 -10.36 -6.02
N VAL A 46 -1.27 -10.22 -4.70
CA VAL A 46 -0.18 -10.51 -3.76
C VAL A 46 -0.70 -11.33 -2.60
N ASP A 47 -0.01 -12.42 -2.25
CA ASP A 47 -0.36 -13.20 -1.05
C ASP A 47 -0.13 -12.36 0.21
N GLY A 48 -1.16 -12.29 1.08
CA GLY A 48 -1.20 -11.40 2.23
C GLY A 48 -0.19 -11.77 3.33
N LYS A 49 0.24 -13.04 3.38
CA LYS A 49 1.24 -13.53 4.34
C LYS A 49 2.66 -13.41 3.80
N THR A 50 2.94 -14.00 2.65
CA THR A 50 4.28 -14.09 2.06
C THR A 50 4.69 -12.83 1.31
N ARG A 51 3.72 -12.01 0.91
CA ARG A 51 3.92 -10.81 0.08
C ARG A 51 4.54 -11.10 -1.29
N VAL A 52 4.36 -12.32 -1.79
CA VAL A 52 4.77 -12.73 -3.13
C VAL A 52 3.68 -12.31 -4.13
N VAL A 53 4.13 -11.75 -5.25
CA VAL A 53 3.32 -11.34 -6.42
C VAL A 53 3.29 -12.48 -7.43
#